data_AF-A0A1H0HHV0-F1
#
_entry.id   AF-A0A1H0HHV0-F1
#
_cell.length_a   1.000
_cell.length_b   1.000
_cell.length_c   1.000
_cell.angle_alpha   90.00
_cell.angle_beta   90.00
_cell.angle_gamma   90.00
#
_symmetry.space_group_name_H-M   'P 1'
#
loop_
_entity.id
_entity.type
_entity.pdbx_description
1 polymer ?
#
loop_
_entity_poly.entity_id
_entity_poly.type
_entity_poly.pdbx_seq_one_letter_code
_entity_poly.pdbx_strand_id
1 'polypeptide(L)' 'MYDEAKLIFEEAISVYPDHREYQVFYAMVRFNQNAFSEAMEIVLKQLAETSDDEGIQSYKKAIMFYSDKLDKTEGADVQ' A
#
# COMPACT_ATOMS: atom_id res chain seq x y z
N MET A 1 1.96 -17.33 -12.69
CA MET A 1 1.53 -16.03 -13.26
C MET A 1 1.61 -14.89 -12.25
N TYR A 2 0.78 -14.81 -11.19
CA TYR A 2 0.90 -13.71 -10.22
C TYR A 2 2.15 -13.79 -9.33
N ASP A 3 2.66 -14.98 -9.05
CA ASP A 3 3.90 -15.15 -8.29
C ASP A 3 5.13 -14.67 -9.09
N GLU A 4 5.17 -14.92 -10.40
CA GLU A 4 6.21 -14.37 -11.28
C GLU A 4 6.11 -12.85 -11.38
N ALA A 5 4.89 -12.31 -11.55
CA ALA A 5 4.67 -10.87 -11.57
C ALA A 5 5.11 -10.20 -10.26
N LYS A 6 4.88 -10.87 -9.11
CA LYS A 6 5.36 -10.41 -7.81
C LYS A 6 6.87 -10.25 -7.79
N LEU A 7 7.62 -11.27 -8.21
CA LEU A 7 9.08 -11.24 -8.27
C LEU A 7 9.60 -10.14 -9.19
N ILE A 8 8.98 -9.97 -10.36
CA ILE A 8 9.35 -8.91 -11.32
C ILE A 8 9.21 -7.52 -10.68
N PHE A 9 8.10 -7.25 -9.99
CA PHE A 9 7.92 -5.95 -9.35
C PHE A 9 8.74 -5.77 -8.08
N GLU A 10 9.01 -6.83 -7.31
CA GLU A 10 9.98 -6.77 -6.19
C GLU A 10 11.37 -6.39 -6.68
N GLU A 11 11.83 -6.98 -7.79
CA GLU A 11 13.10 -6.63 -8.43
C GLU A 11 13.08 -5.19 -8.96
N ALA A 12 12.03 -4.81 -9.70
CA ALA A 12 11.90 -3.45 -10.24
C ALA A 12 11.92 -2.39 -9.13
N ILE A 13 11.22 -2.61 -8.01
CA ILE A 13 11.23 -1.70 -6.85
C ILE A 13 12.62 -1.60 -6.23
N SER A 14 13.36 -2.71 -6.15
CA SER A 14 14.72 -2.75 -5.61
C SER A 14 15.70 -1.96 -6.48
N VAL A 15 15.59 -2.10 -7.81
CA VAL A 15 16.47 -1.43 -8.78
C VAL A 15 16.08 0.04 -8.99
N TYR A 16 14.79 0.34 -8.93
CA TYR A 16 14.21 1.64 -9.28
C TYR A 16 13.28 2.16 -8.16
N PRO A 17 13.81 2.45 -6.96
CA PRO A 17 12.99 2.81 -5.80
C PRO A 17 12.20 4.12 -5.97
N ASP A 18 12.68 5.03 -6.82
CA ASP A 18 12.03 6.31 -7.09
C ASP A 18 10.86 6.21 -8.09
N HIS A 19 10.75 5.08 -8.80
CA HIS A 19 9.70 4.81 -9.79
C HIS A 19 8.44 4.26 -9.10
N ARG A 20 7.61 5.18 -8.60
CA ARG A 20 6.42 4.90 -7.80
C ARG A 20 5.38 4.04 -8.52
N GLU A 21 5.33 4.08 -9.85
CA GLU A 21 4.45 3.23 -10.66
C GLU A 21 4.66 1.73 -10.37
N TYR A 22 5.88 1.30 -10.04
CA TYR A 22 6.15 -0.10 -9.69
C TYR A 22 5.52 -0.51 -8.36
N GLN A 23 5.43 0.41 -7.39
CA GLN A 23 4.70 0.16 -6.14
C GLN A 23 3.20 -0.02 -6.42
N VAL A 24 2.63 0.79 -7.31
CA VAL A 24 1.20 0.68 -7.68
C VAL A 24 0.92 -0.64 -8.38
N PHE A 25 1.75 -1.04 -9.35
CA PHE A 25 1.58 -2.35 -10.00
C PHE A 25 1.81 -3.51 -9.04
N TYR A 26 2.77 -3.41 -8.13
CA TYR A 26 2.97 -4.40 -7.07
C TYR A 26 1.70 -4.54 -6.21
N ALA A 27 1.08 -3.43 -5.79
CA ALA A 27 -0.18 -3.45 -5.04
C ALA A 27 -1.30 -4.21 -5.79
N MET A 28 -1.42 -4.03 -7.11
CA MET A 28 -2.39 -4.77 -7.93
C MET A 28 -2.09 -6.29 -7.94
N VAL A 29 -0.82 -6.68 -8.00
CA VAL A 29 -0.42 -8.09 -7.89
C VAL A 29 -0.76 -8.66 -6.51
N ARG A 30 -0.48 -7.92 -5.44
CA ARG A 30 -0.82 -8.34 -4.07
C ARG A 30 -2.33 -8.51 -3.88
N PHE A 31 -3.12 -7.60 -4.44
CA PHE A 31 -4.58 -7.74 -4.46
C PHE A 31 -5.04 -9.03 -5.15
N ASN A 32 -4.50 -9.34 -6.33
CA ASN A 32 -4.84 -10.57 -7.06
C ASN A 32 -4.38 -11.85 -6.34
N GLN A 33 -3.43 -11.75 -5.41
CA GLN A 33 -3.00 -12.84 -4.53
C GLN A 33 -3.81 -12.91 -3.22
N ASN A 34 -4.89 -12.13 -3.10
CA ASN A 34 -5.69 -11.96 -1.88
C ASN A 34 -4.92 -11.39 -0.69
N ALA A 35 -3.75 -10.77 -0.91
CA ALA A 35 -3.00 -10.03 0.11
C ALA A 35 -3.53 -8.59 0.21
N PHE A 36 -4.81 -8.47 0.57
CA PHE A 36 -5.55 -7.20 0.51
C PHE A 36 -4.98 -6.11 1.41
N SER A 37 -4.54 -6.48 2.60
CA SER A 37 -4.00 -5.55 3.60
C SER A 37 -2.71 -4.91 3.11
N GLU A 38 -1.80 -5.72 2.55
CA GLU A 38 -0.55 -5.24 1.95
C GLU A 38 -0.83 -4.39 0.71
N ALA A 39 -1.76 -4.81 -0.15
CA ALA A 39 -2.16 -4.03 -1.32
C ALA A 39 -2.69 -2.64 -0.91
N MET A 40 -3.55 -2.59 0.11
CA MET A 40 -4.14 -1.34 0.58
C MET A 40 -3.13 -0.45 1.29
N GLU A 41 -2.19 -1.04 2.05
CA GLU A 41 -1.09 -0.30 2.66
C GLU A 41 -0.30 0.46 1.60
N ILE A 42 0.09 -0.21 0.50
CA ILE A 42 0.84 0.40 -0.59
C ILE A 42 0.04 1.52 -1.25
N VAL A 43 -1.24 1.29 -1.55
CA VAL A 43 -2.10 2.30 -2.18
C VAL A 43 -2.26 3.54 -1.31
N LEU A 44 -2.51 3.37 0.00
CA LEU A 44 -2.68 4.50 0.92
C LEU A 44 -1.38 5.29 1.10
N LYS A 45 -0.23 4.62 1.11
CA LYS A 45 1.08 5.30 1.12
C LYS A 45 1.31 6.10 -0.15
N GLN A 46 1.05 5.53 -1.33
CA GLN A 46 1.16 6.28 -2.59
C GLN A 46 0.23 7.49 -2.58
N LEU A 47 -1.03 7.32 -2.20
CA LEU A 47 -2.01 8.41 -2.14
C LEU A 47 -1.57 9.54 -1.21
N ALA A 48 -1.15 9.22 0.02
CA ALA A 48 -0.73 10.22 1.01
C ALA A 48 0.57 10.94 0.63
N GLU A 49 1.45 10.29 -0.13
CA GLU A 49 2.73 10.85 -0.53
C GLU A 49 2.67 11.68 -1.82
N THR A 50 1.74 11.37 -2.74
CA THR A 50 1.73 11.97 -4.08
C THR A 50 0.51 12.82 -4.40
N SER A 51 -0.54 12.79 -3.59
CA SER A 51 -1.76 13.57 -3.87
C SER A 51 -1.54 15.07 -3.62
N ASP A 52 -2.01 15.91 -4.54
CA ASP A 52 -2.10 17.36 -4.34
C ASP A 52 -3.45 17.79 -3.70
N ASP A 53 -4.33 16.84 -3.36
CA ASP A 53 -5.60 17.14 -2.70
C ASP A 53 -5.37 17.65 -1.26
N GLU A 54 -5.90 18.84 -0.97
CA GLU A 54 -5.71 19.50 0.33
C GLU A 54 -6.27 18.67 1.50
N GLY A 55 -7.38 17.96 1.30
CA GLY A 55 -7.98 17.10 2.31
C GLY A 55 -7.10 15.90 2.62
N ILE A 56 -6.61 15.21 1.59
CA ILE A 56 -5.69 14.08 1.74
C ILE A 56 -4.40 14.52 2.43
N GLN A 57 -3.80 15.63 2.01
CA GLN A 57 -2.56 16.14 2.62
C GLN A 57 -2.76 16.58 4.08
N SER A 58 -3.90 17.21 4.40
CA SER A 58 -4.24 17.58 5.79
C SER A 58 -4.33 16.36 6.71
N TYR A 59 -4.76 15.21 6.17
CA TYR A 59 -4.83 13.93 6.88
C TYR A 59 -3.65 12.99 6.63
N LYS A 60 -2.59 13.41 5.95
CA LYS A 60 -1.44 12.56 5.57
C LYS A 60 -0.92 11.71 6.71
N LYS A 61 -0.72 12.30 7.89
CA LYS A 61 -0.23 11.57 9.08
C LYS A 61 -1.18 10.44 9.50
N ALA A 62 -2.49 10.69 9.49
CA ALA A 62 -3.49 9.68 9.83
C ALA A 62 -3.54 8.58 8.76
N ILE A 63 -3.55 8.94 7.48
CA ILE A 63 -3.56 7.97 6.37
C ILE A 63 -2.31 7.07 6.44
N MET A 64 -1.13 7.66 6.62
CA MET A 64 0.11 6.88 6.80
C MET A 64 0.05 6.00 8.05
N PHE A 65 -0.48 6.52 9.16
CA PHE A 65 -0.60 5.76 10.41
C PHE A 65 -1.54 4.55 10.28
N TYR A 66 -2.67 4.68 9.57
CA TYR A 66 -3.63 3.59 9.43
C TYR A 66 -3.30 2.63 8.27
N SER A 67 -2.39 3.01 7.36
CA SER A 67 -2.04 2.20 6.18
C SER A 67 -1.65 0.75 6.50
N ASP A 68 -0.94 0.52 7.61
CA ASP A 68 -0.47 -0.79 8.08
C ASP A 68 -1.33 -1.39 9.22
N LYS A 69 -2.51 -0.81 9.47
CA LYS A 69 -3.36 -1.15 10.63
C LYS A 69 -4.81 -1.43 10.26
N LEU A 70 -5.14 -1.58 8.98
CA LEU A 70 -6.54 -1.72 8.53
C LEU A 70 -7.22 -2.99 9.06
N ASP A 71 -6.48 -4.07 9.27
CA ASP A 71 -7.03 -5.31 9.84
C ASP A 71 -7.09 -5.29 11.37
N LYS A 72 -6.55 -4.25 12.00
CA LYS A 72 -6.67 -4.08 13.45
C LYS A 72 -8.05 -3.54 13.75
N THR A 73 -9.00 -4.44 13.92
CA THR A 73 -10.28 -4.10 14.53
C THR A 73 -10.02 -3.71 15.99
N GLU A 74 -10.23 -2.45 16.34
CA GLU A 74 -10.40 -2.06 17.75
C GLU A 74 -11.69 -2.74 18.26
N GLY A 75 -11.60 -3.99 18.71
CA GLY A 75 -12.79 -4.75 19.08
C GLY A 75 -12.62 -6.22 19.48
N ALA A 76 -11.43 -6.69 19.85
CA ALA A 76 -11.25 -8.07 20.34
C ALA A 76 -10.58 -8.18 21.73
N ASP A 77 -10.33 -7.06 22.42
CA ASP A 77 -9.83 -7.06 23.81
C ASP A 77 -10.65 -6.12 24.70
N VAL A 78 -11.98 -6.28 24.69
CA VAL A 78 -12.83 -5.87 25.82
C VAL A 78 -13.76 -7.03 26.18
N GLN A 79 -13.19 -8.11 26.72
CA GLN A 79 -13.55 -8.75 28.01
C GLN A 79 -12.71 -10.00 28.25
#